data_AF-A0A7T8JX85-F1
#
_entry.id   AF-A0A7T8JX85-F1
#
_cell.length_a   1.000
_cell.length_b   1.000
_cell.length_c   1.000
_cell.angle_alpha   90.00
_cell.angle_beta   90.00
_cell.angle_gamma   90.00
#
_symmetry.space_group_name_H-M   'P 1'
#
loop_
_entity.id
_entity.type
_entity.pdbx_description
1 polymer ?
#
loop_
_entity_poly.entity_id
_entity_poly.type
_entity_poly.pdbx_seq_one_letter_code
_entity_poly.pdbx_strand_id
1 'polypeptide(L)'
;MVLGVMGSDGKKMPPFFFKAGEKIRKETYFNVLKYTVMPWLKVDYPEGNYIWTQDGGLTHTSDLCQKFCTTNMAHFWPRDM
;
A
#
# COMPACT_ATOMS: atom_id res chain seq x y z
N MET A 1 -7.83 -13.14 -4.20
CA MET A 1 -6.72 -12.66 -3.34
C MET A 1 -7.25 -11.51 -2.50
N VAL A 2 -6.70 -11.25 -1.32
CA VAL A 2 -7.14 -10.18 -0.42
C VAL A 2 -5.93 -9.37 0.06
N LEU A 3 -6.07 -8.05 0.16
CA LEU A 3 -5.13 -7.17 0.85
C LEU A 3 -5.74 -6.75 2.19
N GLY A 4 -4.98 -6.96 3.27
CA GLY A 4 -5.26 -6.43 4.59
C GLY A 4 -4.20 -5.40 4.98
N VAL A 5 -4.61 -4.33 5.65
CA VAL A 5 -3.72 -3.27 6.14
C VAL A 5 -4.13 -2.95 7.57
N MET A 6 -3.14 -2.87 8.47
CA MET A 6 -3.33 -2.62 9.89
C MET A 6 -2.30 -1.61 10.38
N GLY A 7 -2.73 -0.67 11.22
CA GLY A 7 -1.86 0.24 11.95
C GLY A 7 -1.30 -0.41 13.22
N SER A 8 -0.18 0.12 13.73
CA SER A 8 0.39 -0.32 15.02
C SER A 8 -0.52 -0.05 16.22
N ASP A 9 -1.49 0.85 16.07
CA ASP A 9 -2.54 1.16 17.04
C ASP A 9 -3.75 0.19 16.95
N GLY A 10 -3.69 -0.79 16.07
CA GLY A 10 -4.72 -1.81 15.89
C GLY A 10 -5.89 -1.40 14.99
N LYS A 11 -5.92 -0.18 14.44
CA LYS A 11 -6.91 0.19 13.42
C LYS A 11 -6.68 -0.63 12.14
N LYS A 12 -7.77 -0.98 11.46
CA LYS A 12 -7.75 -1.87 10.30
C LYS A 12 -8.48 -1.22 9.13
N MET A 13 -7.82 -1.20 7.98
CA MET A 13 -8.49 -0.88 6.74
C MET A 13 -9.50 -2.00 6.42
N PRO A 14 -10.71 -1.68 5.92
CA PRO A 14 -11.57 -2.69 5.32
C PRO A 14 -10.81 -3.50 4.27
N PRO A 15 -10.90 -4.84 4.28
CA PRO A 15 -10.11 -5.67 3.38
C PRO A 15 -10.45 -5.37 1.91
N PHE A 16 -9.42 -5.23 1.08
CA PHE A 16 -9.61 -5.06 -0.35
C PHE A 16 -9.58 -6.43 -1.04
N PHE A 17 -10.68 -6.78 -1.70
CA PHE A 17 -10.81 -8.04 -2.44
C PHE A 17 -10.47 -7.82 -3.91
N PHE A 18 -9.41 -8.47 -4.38
CA PHE A 18 -9.11 -8.55 -5.81
C PHE A 18 -10.10 -9.48 -6.51
N LYS A 19 -10.32 -9.25 -7.80
CA LYS A 19 -11.24 -10.11 -8.57
C LYS A 19 -10.72 -11.55 -8.60
N ALA A 20 -11.64 -12.51 -8.65
CA ALA A 20 -11.28 -13.92 -8.75
C ALA A 20 -10.45 -14.17 -10.02
N GLY A 21 -9.32 -14.86 -9.86
CA GLY A 21 -8.38 -15.14 -10.96
C GLY A 21 -7.56 -13.95 -11.45
N GLU A 22 -7.70 -12.75 -10.86
CA GLU A 22 -6.92 -11.59 -11.26
C GLU A 22 -5.44 -11.77 -10.89
N LYS A 23 -4.57 -11.68 -11.91
CA LYS A 23 -3.13 -11.60 -11.69
C LYS A 23 -2.78 -10.17 -11.30
N ILE A 24 -2.33 -9.97 -10.07
CA ILE A 24 -1.90 -8.64 -9.60
C ILE A 24 -0.65 -8.23 -10.36
N ARG A 25 -0.77 -7.14 -11.13
CA ARG A 25 0.33 -6.44 -11.79
C ARG A 25 0.63 -5.15 -11.05
N LYS A 26 1.73 -4.49 -11.42
CA LYS A 26 2.15 -3.22 -10.81
C LYS A 26 1.06 -2.15 -10.92
N GLU A 27 0.30 -2.11 -12.02
CA GLU A 27 -0.80 -1.16 -12.23
C GLU A 27 -1.99 -1.44 -11.30
N THR A 28 -2.35 -2.72 -11.14
CA THR A 28 -3.39 -3.14 -10.19
C THR A 28 -3.01 -2.73 -8.78
N TYR A 29 -1.77 -3.03 -8.36
CA TYR A 29 -1.30 -2.69 -7.02
C TYR A 29 -1.21 -1.18 -6.81
N PHE A 30 -0.65 -0.44 -7.77
CA PHE A 30 -0.61 1.03 -7.74
C PHE A 30 -2.01 1.65 -7.59
N ASN A 31 -3.01 1.14 -8.30
CA ASN A 31 -4.38 1.63 -8.17
C ASN A 31 -4.95 1.37 -6.78
N VAL A 32 -4.67 0.21 -6.19
CA VAL A 32 -5.08 -0.08 -4.80
C VAL A 32 -4.38 0.86 -3.81
N LEU A 33 -3.08 1.12 -3.98
CA LEU A 33 -2.36 2.10 -3.17
C LEU A 33 -3.00 3.49 -3.28
N LYS A 34 -3.24 3.95 -4.51
CA LYS A 34 -3.74 5.30 -4.80
C LYS A 34 -5.19 5.53 -4.38
N TYR A 35 -6.08 4.57 -4.66
CA TYR A 35 -7.52 4.76 -4.54
C TYR A 35 -8.13 4.06 -3.33
N THR A 36 -7.40 3.22 -2.61
CA THR A 36 -7.91 2.51 -1.43
C THR A 36 -7.07 2.80 -0.20
N VAL A 37 -5.77 2.49 -0.24
CA VAL A 37 -4.89 2.62 0.92
C VAL A 37 -4.66 4.09 1.28
N MET A 38 -4.31 4.92 0.31
CA MET A 38 -3.97 6.32 0.58
C MET A 38 -5.15 7.14 1.12
N PRO A 39 -6.38 7.02 0.59
CA PRO A 39 -7.54 7.67 1.20
C PRO A 39 -7.80 7.21 2.64
N TRP A 40 -7.68 5.91 2.92
CA TRP A 40 -7.83 5.37 4.28
C TRP A 40 -6.79 5.98 5.23
N LEU A 41 -5.52 5.99 4.82
CA LEU A 41 -4.44 6.57 5.61
C LEU A 41 -4.67 8.05 5.93
N LYS A 42 -5.12 8.85 4.96
CA LYS A 42 -5.38 10.28 5.16
C LYS A 42 -6.55 10.57 6.11
N VAL A 43 -7.54 9.68 6.16
CA VAL A 43 -8.69 9.82 7.06
C VAL A 43 -8.31 9.41 8.48
N ASP A 44 -7.64 8.27 8.65
CA ASP A 44 -7.38 7.69 9.97
C ASP A 44 -6.08 8.19 10.63
N TYR A 45 -5.17 8.76 9.85
CA TYR A 45 -3.87 9.30 10.28
C TYR A 45 -3.57 10.64 9.57
N PRO A 46 -4.33 11.70 9.86
CA PRO A 46 -4.23 12.98 9.16
C PRO A 46 -2.86 13.66 9.30
N GLU A 47 -2.06 13.29 10.30
CA GLU A 47 -0.70 13.80 10.53
C GLU A 47 0.29 13.31 9.46
N GLY A 48 -0.04 12.24 8.71
CA GLY A 48 0.74 11.77 7.57
C GLY A 48 2.09 11.11 7.92
N ASN A 49 2.41 10.95 9.21
CA ASN A 49 3.70 10.42 9.68
C ASN A 49 3.70 8.89 9.86
N TYR A 50 3.16 8.16 8.88
CA TYR A 50 3.13 6.69 8.89
C TYR A 50 4.27 6.07 8.08
N ILE A 51 4.71 4.90 8.55
CA ILE A 51 5.71 4.07 7.89
C ILE A 51 5.00 2.91 7.18
N TRP A 52 5.22 2.78 5.88
CA TRP A 52 4.59 1.75 5.07
C TRP A 52 5.49 0.50 4.93
N THR A 53 5.02 -0.65 5.42
CA THR A 53 5.75 -1.93 5.35
C THR A 53 5.01 -2.93 4.46
N GLN A 54 5.77 -3.70 3.68
CA GLN A 54 5.28 -4.71 2.74
C GLN A 54 6.43 -5.64 2.35
N ASP A 55 6.15 -6.83 1.82
CA ASP A 55 7.21 -7.74 1.37
C ASP A 55 7.92 -7.26 0.08
N GLY A 56 9.01 -7.94 -0.29
CA GLY A 56 9.81 -7.67 -1.49
C GLY A 56 9.19 -8.12 -2.82
N GLY A 57 7.87 -8.36 -2.88
CA GLY A 57 7.19 -8.81 -4.10
C GLY A 57 7.43 -7.88 -5.31
N LEU A 58 7.52 -8.46 -6.52
CA LEU A 58 7.85 -7.72 -7.76
C LEU A 58 6.93 -6.51 -8.03
N THR A 59 5.66 -6.59 -7.62
CA THR A 59 4.71 -5.47 -7.74
C THR A 59 5.03 -4.34 -6.76
N HIS A 60 5.40 -4.68 -5.53
CA HIS A 60 5.72 -3.75 -4.45
C HIS A 60 7.04 -3.01 -4.70
N THR A 61 8.01 -3.71 -5.30
CA THR A 61 9.34 -3.18 -5.61
C THR A 61 9.41 -2.53 -7.00
N SER A 62 8.33 -2.53 -7.78
CA SER A 62 8.27 -1.86 -9.08
C SER A 62 8.49 -0.34 -8.96
N ASP A 63 9.14 0.27 -9.96
CA ASP A 63 9.42 1.72 -9.96
C ASP A 63 8.15 2.57 -9.77
N LEU A 64 7.02 2.11 -10.32
CA LEU A 64 5.74 2.81 -10.21
C LEU A 64 5.27 2.89 -8.75
N CYS A 65 5.31 1.77 -8.03
CA CYS A 65 4.83 1.71 -6.65
C CYS A 65 5.83 2.33 -5.69
N GLN A 66 7.13 2.14 -5.92
CA GLN A 66 8.20 2.77 -5.16
C GLN A 66 8.10 4.30 -5.26
N LYS A 67 7.97 4.88 -6.46
CA LYS A 67 7.77 6.32 -6.66
C LYS A 67 6.52 6.84 -5.95
N PHE A 68 5.42 6.08 -5.99
CA PHE A 68 4.21 6.47 -5.26
C PHE A 68 4.45 6.53 -3.75
N CYS A 69 5.09 5.51 -3.18
CA CYS A 69 5.41 5.48 -1.75
C CYS A 69 6.39 6.59 -1.34
N THR A 70 7.44 6.84 -2.13
CA THR A 70 8.37 7.95 -1.89
C THR A 70 7.67 9.31 -1.80
N THR A 71 6.65 9.55 -2.64
CA THR A 71 5.95 10.83 -2.66
C THR A 71 4.91 10.98 -1.54
N ASN A 72 4.36 9.87 -1.01
CA ASN A 72 3.15 9.91 -0.18
C ASN A 72 3.32 9.35 1.24
N MET A 73 4.43 8.66 1.53
CA MET A 73 4.69 8.03 2.81
C MET A 73 5.89 8.71 3.47
N ALA A 74 5.89 8.84 4.80
CA ALA A 74 7.04 9.40 5.51
C ALA A 74 8.27 8.49 5.35
N HIS A 75 8.06 7.19 5.50
CA HIS A 75 9.04 6.15 5.19
C HIS A 75 8.34 4.90 4.65
N PHE A 76 9.08 4.06 3.93
CA PHE A 76 8.59 2.77 3.46
C PHE A 76 9.74 1.79 3.19
N TRP A 77 9.43 0.50 3.05
CA TRP A 77 10.47 -0.48 2.68
C TRP A 77 10.89 -0.34 1.21
N PRO A 78 12.17 0.01 0.93
CA PRO A 78 12.68 0.13 -0.42
C PRO A 78 12.92 -1.27 -1.01
N ARG A 79 13.20 -1.31 -2.30
CA ARG A 79 13.47 -2.55 -3.05
C ARG A 79 14.58 -3.41 -2.44
N ASP A 80 15.64 -2.77 -1.93
CA ASP A 80 16.90 -3.43 -1.58
C ASP A 80 17.01 -3.73 -0.07
N MET A 81 15.88 -3.84 0.64
CA MET A 81 15.85 -4.23 2.06
C MET A 81 15.75 -5.74 2.25
#